data_AF-J2PNH3-F1
#
_entry.id   AF-J2PNH3-F1
#
_cell.length_a   1.000
_cell.length_b   1.000
_cell.length_c   1.000
_cell.angle_alpha   90.00
_cell.angle_beta   90.00
_cell.angle_gamma   90.00
#
_symmetry.space_group_name_H-M   'P 1'
#
loop_
_entity.id
_entity.type
_entity.pdbx_description
1 polymer ?
#
loop_
_entity_poly.entity_id
_entity_poly.type
_entity_poly.pdbx_seq_one_letter_code
_entity_poly.pdbx_strand_id
1 'polypeptide(L)' 'MDNKKRSSEHDPTIAPSMYGHDPLEEKATEEEVEKGDYTKVTRLFLDRTPEE' A
#
# COMPACT_ATOMS: atom_id res chain seq x y z
N MET A 1 3.79 -32.57 -30.09
CA MET A 1 2.86 -31.42 -30.06
C MET A 1 3.26 -30.58 -28.86
N ASP A 2 4.19 -29.65 -29.06
CA ASP A 2 4.81 -28.89 -27.98
C ASP A 2 3.91 -27.70 -27.63
N ASN A 3 3.17 -27.86 -26.53
CA ASN A 3 2.26 -26.84 -26.03
C ASN A 3 3.08 -25.71 -25.38
N LYS A 4 3.60 -24.81 -26.21
CA LYS A 4 4.34 -23.61 -25.78
C LYS A 4 3.38 -22.72 -24.99
N LYS A 5 3.46 -22.77 -23.66
CA LYS A 5 2.76 -21.88 -22.75
C LYS A 5 3.02 -20.44 -23.19
N ARG A 6 1.94 -19.74 -23.54
CA ARG A 6 1.97 -18.31 -23.88
C ARG A 6 2.52 -17.57 -22.68
N SER A 7 3.69 -16.97 -22.82
CA SER A 7 4.20 -15.97 -21.91
C SER A 7 3.17 -14.84 -21.89
N SER A 8 2.47 -14.67 -20.78
CA SER A 8 1.74 -13.45 -20.52
C SER A 8 2.76 -12.32 -20.58
N GLU A 9 2.65 -11.47 -21.60
CA GLU A 9 3.35 -10.19 -21.67
C GLU A 9 2.90 -9.39 -20.44
N HIS A 10 3.70 -9.44 -19.38
CA HIS A 10 3.59 -8.49 -18.29
C HIS A 10 4.71 -7.50 -18.53
N ASP A 11 4.31 -6.33 -19.02
CA ASP A 11 5.21 -5.19 -19.04
C ASP A 11 5.79 -4.99 -17.64
N PRO A 12 7.08 -4.65 -17.54
CA PRO A 12 7.69 -4.36 -16.25
C PRO A 12 6.90 -3.25 -15.55
N THR A 13 6.33 -3.58 -14.40
CA THR A 13 5.56 -2.67 -13.54
C THR A 13 6.34 -2.36 -12.28
N ILE A 14 6.10 -1.19 -11.71
CA ILE A 14 6.75 -0.75 -10.48
C ILE A 14 6.20 -1.60 -9.33
N ALA A 15 7.08 -2.12 -8.47
CA ALA A 15 6.65 -2.87 -7.30
C ALA A 15 5.82 -1.95 -6.37
N PRO A 16 4.76 -2.43 -5.69
CA PRO A 16 3.93 -1.63 -4.80
C PRO A 16 4.74 -0.81 -3.77
N SER A 17 5.84 -1.38 -3.25
CA SER A 17 6.74 -0.73 -2.29
C SER A 17 7.61 0.38 -2.89
N MET A 18 7.68 0.50 -4.21
CA MET A 18 8.43 1.54 -4.93
C MET A 18 7.56 2.74 -5.31
N TYR A 19 6.25 2.70 -5.04
CA TYR A 19 5.40 3.89 -5.13
C TYR A 19 5.72 4.78 -3.93
N GLY A 20 6.12 6.03 -4.18
CA GLY A 20 6.44 7.00 -3.12
C GLY A 20 5.26 7.39 -2.22
N HIS A 21 4.07 6.88 -2.52
CA HIS A 21 2.89 6.91 -1.67
C HIS A 21 2.58 5.48 -1.23
N ASP A 22 2.60 5.23 0.07
CA ASP A 22 2.25 3.94 0.63
C ASP A 22 0.72 3.79 0.61
N PRO A 23 0.15 2.80 -0.10
CA PRO A 23 -1.29 2.58 -0.16
C PRO A 23 -1.91 2.31 1.22
N LEU A 24 -1.11 1.93 2.22
CA LEU A 24 -1.56 1.81 3.61
C LEU A 24 -1.82 3.16 4.31
N GLU A 25 -1.43 4.27 3.67
CA GLU A 25 -1.73 5.61 4.14
C GLU A 25 -3.05 6.19 3.58
N GLU A 26 -3.71 5.47 2.68
CA GLU A 26 -4.97 5.90 2.11
C GLU A 26 -6.05 6.03 3.20
N LYS A 27 -6.80 7.13 3.15
CA LYS A 27 -7.91 7.35 4.07
C LYS A 27 -9.11 6.54 3.59
N ALA A 28 -9.72 5.80 4.51
CA ALA A 28 -11.00 5.15 4.25
C ALA A 28 -12.06 6.19 3.89
N THR A 29 -12.87 5.87 2.89
CA THR A 29 -14.06 6.61 2.50
C THR A 29 -15.19 6.44 3.52
N GLU A 30 -16.20 7.31 3.46
CA GLU A 30 -17.35 7.24 4.38
C GLU A 30 -18.10 5.90 4.26
N GLU A 31 -18.27 5.39 3.05
CA GLU A 31 -18.94 4.11 2.77
C GLU A 31 -18.16 2.91 3.36
N GLU A 32 -16.83 2.92 3.25
CA GLU A 32 -15.96 1.89 3.84
C GLU A 32 -16.02 1.93 5.38
N VAL A 33 -16.08 3.12 5.97
CA VAL A 33 -16.24 3.27 7.42
C VAL A 33 -17.60 2.73 7.88
N GLU A 34 -18.68 3.03 7.14
CA GLU A 34 -20.02 2.53 7.44
C GLU A 34 -20.10 1.00 7.37
N LYS A 35 -19.44 0.40 6.37
CA LYS A 35 -19.38 -1.06 6.19
C LYS A 35 -18.41 -1.76 7.16
N GLY A 36 -17.52 -1.00 7.81
CA GLY A 36 -16.44 -1.55 8.64
C GLY A 36 -15.24 -2.07 7.84
N ASP A 37 -15.16 -1.73 6.55
CA ASP A 37 -14.11 -2.13 5.61
C ASP A 37 -12.88 -1.21 5.73
N TYR A 38 -12.35 -1.04 6.94
CA TYR A 38 -11.15 -0.23 7.19
C TYR A 38 -10.29 -0.82 8.30
N THR A 39 -9.00 -0.47 8.30
CA THR A 39 -8.08 -0.82 9.39
C THR A 39 -7.69 0.43 10.17
N LYS A 40 -7.88 0.39 11.49
CA LYS A 40 -7.50 1.50 12.37
C LYS A 40 -5.99 1.53 12.56
N VAL A 41 -5.35 2.57 12.08
CA VAL A 41 -3.91 2.83 12.28
C VAL A 41 -3.70 4.01 13.23
N THR A 42 -2.62 4.00 14.01
CA THR A 42 -2.23 5.10 14.90
C THR A 42 -0.77 5.44 14.61
N ARG A 43 -0.50 6.69 14.23
CA ARG A 43 0.88 7.17 14.00
C ARG A 43 1.40 7.79 15.30
N LEU A 44 2.48 7.22 15.82
CA LEU A 44 3.23 7.79 16.95
C LEU A 44 4.31 8.71 16.41
N PHE A 45 4.26 9.98 16.80
CA PHE A 45 5.34 10.93 16.55
C PHE A 45 6.08 11.19 17.86
N LEU A 46 7.37 10.88 17.89
CA LEU A 46 8.24 11.16 19.02
C LEU A 46 9.07 12.41 18.70
N ASP A 47 8.66 13.56 19.23
CA ASP A 47 9.45 14.78 19.19
C ASP A 47 10.41 14.78 20.38
N ARG A 48 11.68 14.45 20.13
CA ARG A 48 12.72 14.46 21.16
C ARG A 48 13.51 15.75 21.03
N THR A 49 13.37 16.63 22.02
CA THR A 49 14.36 17.69 22.22
C THR A 49 15.69 17.02 22.61
N PRO A 50 16.83 17.33 21.96
CA PRO A 50 18.11 16.77 22.38
C PRO A 50 18.40 17.20 23.83
N GLU A 51 18.77 16.25 24.68
CA GLU A 51 19.33 16.56 25.99
C GLU A 51 20.75 17.14 25.78
N GLU A 52 21.05 18.27 26.43
CA GLU A 52 22.36 18.95 26.39
C GLU A 52 23.53 18.05 26.84
#